data_AF-A0A3A8JU32-F1
#
_entry.id   AF-A0A3A8JU32-F1
#
_cell.length_a   1.000
_cell.length_b   1.000
_cell.length_c   1.000
_cell.angle_alpha   90.00
_cell.angle_beta   90.00
_cell.angle_gamma   90.00
#
_symmetry.space_group_name_H-M   'P 1'
#
loop_
_entity.id
_entity.type
_entity.pdbx_description
1 polymer ?
#
loop_
_entity_poly.entity_id
_entity_poly.type
_entity_poly.pdbx_seq_one_letter_code
_entity_poly.pdbx_strand_id
1 'polypeptide(L)'
;MRQGRGFKEVLSSFIATVFPTDTLLGALKVMERHHVRVVGVVGAEGGLVGVVHEAHVLAAWRADPLAPVSDIMARVRKPPAAGLGDIGHRRLHRARLAARTQRRQKLF
;
A
#
# COMPACT_ATOMS: atom_id res chain seq x y z
N MET A 1 23.99 9.60 -17.74
CA MET A 1 23.61 8.92 -16.48
C MET A 1 22.18 9.31 -16.13
N ARG A 2 21.17 8.50 -16.51
CA ARG A 2 19.74 8.73 -16.22
C ARG A 2 19.22 7.53 -15.44
N GLN A 3 19.44 7.46 -14.13
CA GLN A 3 18.83 6.42 -13.29
C GLN A 3 18.39 7.06 -11.98
N GLY A 4 17.08 7.05 -11.72
CA GLY A 4 16.46 7.66 -10.54
C GLY A 4 15.01 8.11 -10.73
N ARG A 5 14.53 8.25 -11.98
CA ARG A 5 13.15 8.70 -12.28
C ARG A 5 12.12 7.57 -12.28
N GLY A 6 12.50 6.35 -12.65
CA GLY A 6 11.55 5.25 -12.88
C GLY A 6 10.79 4.77 -11.63
N PHE A 7 11.41 4.79 -10.43
CA PHE A 7 10.76 4.23 -9.25
C PHE A 7 9.72 5.19 -8.64
N LYS A 8 10.03 6.50 -8.64
CA LYS A 8 9.06 7.52 -8.24
C LYS A 8 7.93 7.63 -9.26
N GLU A 9 8.21 7.52 -10.57
CA GLU A 9 7.15 7.51 -11.60
C GLU A 9 6.25 6.27 -11.50
N VAL A 10 6.80 5.08 -11.24
CA VAL A 10 6.00 3.85 -11.07
C VAL A 10 5.13 3.90 -9.80
N LEU A 11 5.67 4.39 -8.67
CA LEU A 11 4.86 4.65 -7.47
C LEU A 11 3.83 5.75 -7.69
N SER A 12 4.18 6.80 -8.45
CA SER A 12 3.28 7.90 -8.84
C SER A 12 2.25 7.49 -9.89
N SER A 13 2.40 6.33 -10.54
CA SER A 13 1.41 5.78 -11.48
C SER A 13 0.29 5.03 -10.77
N PHE A 14 0.56 4.47 -9.58
CA PHE A 14 -0.47 3.86 -8.75
C PHE A 14 -1.19 4.94 -7.94
N ILE A 15 -2.41 5.28 -8.37
CA ILE A 15 -3.29 6.23 -7.68
C ILE A 15 -3.61 5.77 -6.24
N ALA A 16 -3.50 4.48 -5.96
CA ALA A 16 -3.72 3.91 -4.63
C ALA A 16 -2.71 2.81 -4.28
N THR A 17 -2.28 2.79 -3.02
CA THR A 17 -1.33 1.81 -2.47
C THR A 17 -1.77 1.30 -1.11
N VAL A 18 -1.33 0.08 -0.77
CA VAL A 18 -1.61 -0.61 0.50
C VAL A 18 -0.32 -1.24 1.05
N PHE A 19 -0.34 -1.67 2.31
CA PHE A 19 0.76 -2.42 2.92
C PHE A 19 0.55 -3.93 2.80
N PRO A 20 1.62 -4.75 2.83
CA PRO A 20 1.52 -6.21 2.80
C PRO A 20 0.69 -6.78 3.96
N THR A 21 0.71 -6.09 5.10
CA THR A 21 0.00 -6.46 6.33
C THR A 21 -1.44 -5.93 6.39
N ASP A 22 -1.86 -5.11 5.41
CA ASP A 22 -3.26 -4.69 5.34
C ASP A 22 -4.14 -5.89 5.01
N THR A 23 -5.38 -5.86 5.50
CA THR A 23 -6.36 -6.92 5.22
C THR A 23 -6.90 -6.80 3.81
N LEU A 24 -7.41 -7.91 3.27
CA LEU A 24 -8.17 -7.90 2.01
C LEU A 24 -9.32 -6.87 2.05
N LEU A 25 -9.93 -6.66 3.22
CA LEU A 25 -11.02 -5.68 3.41
C LEU A 25 -10.51 -4.26 3.24
N GLY A 26 -9.35 -3.98 3.83
CA GLY A 26 -8.66 -2.71 3.69
C GLY A 26 -8.35 -2.44 2.22
N ALA A 27 -7.81 -3.45 1.52
CA ALA A 27 -7.49 -3.32 0.10
C ALA A 27 -8.72 -3.04 -0.77
N LEU A 28 -9.84 -3.76 -0.58
CA LEU A 28 -11.08 -3.51 -1.32
C LEU A 28 -11.64 -2.11 -1.06
N LYS A 29 -11.64 -1.65 0.20
CA LYS A 29 -12.07 -0.28 0.54
C LYS A 29 -11.22 0.79 -0.12
N VAL A 30 -9.92 0.54 -0.26
CA VAL A 30 -9.00 1.44 -0.98
C VAL A 30 -9.32 1.41 -2.48
N MET A 31 -9.49 0.24 -3.07
CA MET A 31 -9.89 0.08 -4.48
C MET A 31 -11.19 0.82 -4.80
N GLU A 32 -12.23 0.60 -3.99
CA GLU A 32 -13.55 1.24 -4.10
C GLU A 32 -13.45 2.77 -3.98
N ARG A 33 -12.80 3.27 -2.92
CA ARG A 33 -12.63 4.71 -2.68
C ARG A 33 -11.93 5.41 -3.85
N HIS A 34 -10.95 4.75 -4.45
CA HIS A 34 -10.14 5.31 -5.53
C HIS A 34 -10.66 4.94 -6.92
N HIS A 35 -11.75 4.16 -7.02
CA HIS A 35 -12.30 3.63 -8.28
C HIS A 35 -11.25 2.91 -9.15
N VAL A 36 -10.34 2.18 -8.49
CA VAL A 36 -9.27 1.43 -9.16
C VAL A 36 -9.43 -0.06 -8.90
N ARG A 37 -9.09 -0.87 -9.90
CA ARG A 37 -9.13 -2.34 -9.80
C ARG A 37 -7.78 -2.95 -9.44
N VAL A 38 -6.74 -2.13 -9.35
CA VAL A 38 -5.36 -2.56 -9.09
C VAL A 38 -4.72 -1.58 -8.13
N VAL A 39 -4.05 -2.12 -7.11
CA VAL A 39 -3.28 -1.31 -6.15
C VAL A 39 -1.86 -1.84 -6.03
N GLY A 40 -0.92 -0.91 -5.84
CA GLY A 40 0.46 -1.25 -5.53
C GLY A 40 0.60 -1.61 -4.05
N VAL A 41 1.39 -2.64 -3.74
CA VAL A 41 1.72 -3.00 -2.37
C VAL A 41 3.10 -2.43 -2.04
N VAL A 42 3.16 -1.58 -1.02
CA VAL A 42 4.37 -0.84 -0.64
C VAL A 42 4.89 -1.35 0.70
N GLY A 43 6.17 -1.71 0.77
CA GLY A 43 6.83 -2.16 1.99
C GLY A 43 7.14 -1.01 2.95
N ALA A 44 7.62 -1.35 4.16
CA ALA A 44 7.94 -0.37 5.21
C ALA A 44 8.95 0.71 4.75
N GLU A 45 9.90 0.34 3.88
CA GLU A 45 10.90 1.23 3.29
C GLU A 45 10.36 2.12 2.14
N GLY A 46 9.05 2.14 1.90
CA GLY A 46 8.42 2.90 0.82
C GLY A 46 8.62 2.30 -0.58
N GLY A 47 9.18 1.09 -0.67
CA GLY A 47 9.39 0.38 -1.93
C GLY A 47 8.16 -0.40 -2.40
N LEU A 48 7.83 -0.37 -3.70
CA LEU A 48 6.86 -1.29 -4.30
C LEU A 48 7.38 -2.74 -4.17
N VAL A 49 6.68 -3.56 -3.38
CA VAL A 49 7.03 -4.97 -3.12
C VAL A 49 6.08 -5.95 -3.81
N GLY A 50 4.91 -5.47 -4.23
CA GLY A 50 3.94 -6.30 -4.92
C GLY A 50 2.85 -5.49 -5.61
N VAL A 51 2.00 -6.19 -6.35
CA VAL A 51 0.80 -5.64 -6.98
C VAL A 51 -0.34 -6.61 -6.71
N VAL A 52 -1.55 -6.08 -6.46
CA VAL A 52 -2.74 -6.91 -6.28
C VAL A 52 -3.91 -6.39 -7.12
N HIS A 53 -4.61 -7.32 -7.75
CA HIS A 53 -5.76 -7.07 -8.62
C HIS A 53 -7.04 -7.44 -7.86
N GLU A 54 -8.10 -6.65 -8.03
CA GLU A 54 -9.39 -6.80 -7.34
C GLU A 54 -9.96 -8.22 -7.44
N ALA A 55 -9.87 -8.84 -8.62
CA ALA A 55 -10.35 -10.21 -8.85
C ALA A 55 -9.68 -11.24 -7.91
N HIS A 56 -8.38 -11.10 -7.65
CA HIS A 56 -7.66 -11.98 -6.71
C HIS A 56 -8.05 -11.71 -5.27
N VAL A 57 -8.28 -10.43 -4.92
CA VAL A 57 -8.77 -10.06 -3.60
C VAL A 57 -10.15 -10.67 -3.36
N LEU A 58 -11.09 -10.54 -4.31
CA LEU A 58 -12.44 -11.10 -4.21
C LEU A 58 -12.45 -12.63 -4.17
N ALA A 59 -11.52 -13.30 -4.87
CA ALA A 59 -11.38 -14.74 -4.82
C ALA A 59 -10.95 -15.21 -3.41
N ALA A 60 -9.93 -14.58 -2.82
CA ALA A 60 -9.44 -14.93 -1.49
C ALA A 60 -10.34 -14.43 -0.35
N TRP A 61 -11.06 -13.33 -0.56
CA TRP A 61 -12.06 -12.76 0.36
C TRP A 61 -13.10 -13.78 0.81
N ARG A 62 -13.51 -14.67 -0.10
CA ARG A 62 -14.51 -15.71 0.18
C ARG A 62 -14.04 -16.70 1.25
N ALA A 63 -12.72 -16.87 1.41
CA ALA A 63 -12.13 -17.73 2.42
C ALA A 63 -11.88 -16.95 3.72
N ASP A 64 -11.18 -15.82 3.65
CA ASP A 64 -10.89 -14.99 4.83
C ASP A 64 -10.77 -13.49 4.46
N PRO A 65 -11.78 -12.66 4.80
CA PRO A 65 -11.76 -11.21 4.66
C PRO A 65 -10.61 -10.49 5.38
N LEU A 66 -10.08 -11.09 6.45
CA LEU A 66 -9.05 -10.52 7.31
C LEU A 66 -7.65 -11.02 6.96
N ALA A 67 -7.52 -11.92 5.98
CA ALA A 67 -6.23 -12.36 5.48
C ALA A 67 -5.38 -11.17 5.00
N PRO A 68 -4.05 -11.24 5.18
CA PRO A 68 -3.16 -10.17 4.74
C PRO A 68 -3.01 -10.17 3.22
N VAL A 69 -2.85 -8.98 2.63
CA VAL A 69 -2.61 -8.80 1.19
C VAL A 69 -1.35 -9.54 0.71
N SER A 70 -0.36 -9.72 1.58
CA SER A 70 0.87 -10.45 1.27
C SER A 70 0.66 -11.87 0.75
N ASP A 71 -0.47 -12.49 1.08
CA ASP A 71 -0.73 -13.89 0.78
C ASP A 71 -1.17 -14.10 -0.68
N ILE A 72 -1.68 -13.04 -1.31
CA ILE A 72 -2.24 -13.10 -2.67
C ILE A 72 -1.55 -12.16 -3.67
N MET A 73 -0.68 -11.26 -3.19
CA MET A 73 -0.02 -10.29 -4.07
C MET A 73 0.96 -10.96 -5.04
N ALA A 74 1.01 -10.44 -6.27
CA ALA A 74 2.09 -10.77 -7.19
C ALA A 74 3.36 -10.02 -6.73
N ARG A 75 4.39 -10.77 -6.33
CA ARG A 75 5.64 -10.18 -5.84
C ARG A 75 6.44 -9.54 -6.98
N VAL A 76 6.84 -8.29 -6.78
CA VAL A 76 7.78 -7.62 -7.68
C VAL A 76 9.19 -7.99 -7.26
N ARG A 77 10.00 -8.56 -8.16
CA ARG A 77 11.42 -8.81 -7.90
C ARG A 77 12.13 -7.46 -7.77
N LYS A 78 12.75 -7.19 -6.63
CA LYS A 78 13.60 -6.01 -6.41
C LYS A 78 14.75 -6.04 -7.43
N PRO A 79 14.96 -5.03 -8.29
CA PRO A 79 16.24 -4.90 -8.98
C PRO A 79 17.32 -4.68 -7.90
N PRO A 80 18.49 -5.33 -8.00
CA PRO A 80 19.52 -5.26 -6.96
C PRO A 80 19.82 -3.81 -6.61
N ALA A 81 19.78 -3.49 -5.31
CA ALA A 81 20.04 -2.16 -4.81
C ALA A 81 21.50 -1.78 -5.08
N ALA A 82 21.76 -1.09 -6.18
CA ALA A 82 22.96 -0.28 -6.31
C ALA A 82 22.81 0.88 -5.31
N GLY A 83 23.69 0.90 -4.32
CA GLY A 83 23.58 1.75 -3.13
C GLY A 83 23.43 3.23 -3.44
N LEU A 84 22.61 3.90 -2.64
CA LEU A 84 22.68 5.35 -2.46
C LEU A 84 22.33 5.62 -1.00
N GLY A 85 23.36 5.97 -0.24
CA GLY A 85 23.29 6.20 1.20
C GLY A 85 22.55 7.47 1.59
N ASP A 86 22.22 7.54 2.88
CA ASP A 86 22.28 8.72 3.73
C ASP A 86 22.02 10.08 3.06
N ILE A 87 20.75 10.36 2.71
CA ILE A 87 20.29 11.75 2.64
C ILE A 87 18.91 11.83 3.29
N GLY A 88 18.91 12.30 4.52
CA GLY A 88 17.77 12.29 5.43
C GLY A 88 16.56 13.05 4.92
N HIS A 89 15.38 12.43 5.04
CA HIS A 89 14.11 13.13 4.92
C HIS A 89 13.18 12.69 6.05
N ARG A 90 13.34 13.38 7.20
CA ARG A 90 12.34 13.47 8.26
C ARG A 90 11.01 14.00 7.71
N ARG A 91 9.93 13.52 8.33
CA ARG A 91 8.51 13.93 8.25
C ARG A 91 7.72 13.28 7.13
N LEU A 92 6.98 12.24 7.49
CA LEU A 92 5.54 12.08 7.17
C LEU A 92 4.84 11.01 8.05
N HIS A 93 5.41 10.63 9.20
CA HIS A 93 4.84 9.57 10.07
C HIS A 93 3.77 10.07 11.07
N ARG A 94 3.52 11.38 11.22
CA ARG A 94 2.70 11.89 12.36
C ARG A 94 1.25 12.26 12.04
N ALA A 95 0.77 12.12 10.80
CA ALA A 95 -0.53 12.68 10.41
C ALA A 95 -1.71 11.68 10.34
N ARG A 96 -1.52 10.36 10.42
CA ARG A 96 -2.63 9.38 10.25
C ARG A 96 -3.00 8.56 11.48
N LEU A 97 -2.21 8.62 12.55
CA LEU A 97 -2.53 7.94 13.82
C LEU A 97 -3.48 8.75 14.73
N ALA A 98 -3.78 10.01 14.42
CA ALA A 98 -4.64 10.86 15.26
C ALA A 98 -6.15 10.76 14.98
N ALA A 99 -6.58 10.06 13.92
CA ALA A 99 -8.00 10.05 13.51
C ALA A 99 -8.84 8.93 14.14
N ARG A 100 -8.33 8.19 15.15
CA ARG A 100 -9.02 7.02 15.74
C ARG A 100 -9.60 7.18 17.15
N THR A 101 -9.60 8.39 17.74
CA THR A 101 -10.07 8.52 19.15
C THR A 101 -10.91 9.76 19.47
N GLN A 102 -11.69 10.29 18.52
CA GLN A 102 -12.65 11.35 18.84
C GLN A 102 -14.00 11.18 18.13
N ARG A 103 -14.66 10.05 18.39
CA ARG A 103 -16.09 9.88 18.10
C ARG A 103 -16.80 9.05 19.18
N ARG A 104 -16.61 9.43 20.44
CA ARG A 104 -17.49 9.08 21.55
C ARG A 104 -17.49 10.23 22.54
N GLN A 105 -18.37 11.20 22.30
CA GLN A 105 -19.15 11.92 23.30
C GLN A 105 -19.96 13.00 22.59
N LYS A 106 -21.18 13.21 23.08
CA LYS A 106 -22.29 14.02 22.53
C LYS A 106 -23.28 13.26 21.65
N LEU A 107 -24.09 12.45 22.31
CA LEU A 107 -25.54 12.49 22.11
C LEU A 107 -26.14 12.53 23.54
N PHE A 108 -26.92 13.60 23.76
CA PHE A 108 -27.87 13.92 24.84
C PHE A 108 -27.85 13.11 26.14
#